data_AF-W1YNK9-F1
#
_entry.id   AF-W1YNK9-F1
#
_cell.length_a   1.000
_cell.length_b   1.000
_cell.length_c   1.000
_cell.angle_alpha   90.00
_cell.angle_beta   90.00
_cell.angle_gamma   90.00
#
_symmetry.space_group_name_H-M   'P 1'
#
loop_
_entity.id
_entity.type
_entity.pdbx_description
1 polymer ?
#
loop_
_entity_poly.entity_id
_entity_poly.type
_entity_poly.pdbx_seq_one_letter_code
_entity_poly.pdbx_strand_id
1 'polypeptide(L)'
;AGKRIVYRVGTTKGDISGNHKDYRVTATEKVNGTKVTFKGGEKMVYLAGWTKDGQNHAMYFERPVNRDMAKAIIANTVAPTAHTAYTK
;
A
#
# COMPACT_ATOMS: atom_id res chain seq x y z
N ALA A 1 -7.00 -4.72 -21.77
CA ALA A 1 -7.67 -3.85 -20.77
C ALA A 1 -6.73 -3.59 -19.60
N GLY A 2 -6.64 -2.34 -19.13
CA GLY A 2 -5.78 -1.95 -18.01
C GLY A 2 -6.20 -2.60 -16.68
N LYS A 3 -5.25 -2.79 -15.77
CA LYS A 3 -5.47 -3.30 -14.41
C LYS A 3 -5.34 -2.16 -13.42
N ARG A 4 -6.17 -2.15 -12.37
CA ARG A 4 -6.27 -1.03 -11.43
C ARG A 4 -5.42 -1.24 -10.19
N ILE A 5 -4.94 -0.13 -9.64
CA ILE A 5 -4.44 -0.05 -8.26
C ILE A 5 -5.49 0.74 -7.48
N VAL A 6 -5.94 0.20 -6.35
CA VAL A 6 -6.93 0.86 -5.48
C VAL A 6 -6.26 1.22 -4.18
N TYR A 7 -6.23 2.50 -3.85
CA TYR A 7 -5.69 3.01 -2.58
C TYR A 7 -6.83 3.56 -1.73
N ARG A 8 -6.89 3.12 -0.47
CA ARG A 8 -7.90 3.54 0.51
C ARG A 8 -7.21 4.03 1.77
N VAL A 9 -7.78 5.06 2.36
CA VAL A 9 -7.37 5.65 3.63
C VAL A 9 -8.62 5.86 4.47
N GLY A 10 -8.53 5.56 5.77
CA GLY A 10 -9.65 5.75 6.68
C GLY A 10 -9.23 5.64 8.14
N THR A 11 -10.09 6.12 9.03
CA THR A 11 -9.90 6.03 10.49
C THR A 11 -10.51 4.76 11.09
N THR A 12 -11.26 3.99 10.30
CA THR A 12 -11.83 2.71 10.70
C THR A 12 -10.73 1.69 10.99
N LYS A 13 -10.90 0.92 12.06
CA LYS A 13 -9.98 -0.16 12.43
C LYS A 13 -10.10 -1.35 11.47
N GLY A 14 -9.00 -2.07 11.27
CA GLY A 14 -8.96 -3.30 10.48
C GLY A 14 -8.54 -3.10 9.02
N ASP A 15 -8.73 -4.14 8.20
CA ASP A 15 -8.39 -4.13 6.78
C ASP A 15 -9.44 -3.34 5.99
N ILE A 16 -9.06 -2.16 5.51
CA ILE A 16 -9.92 -1.28 4.71
C ILE A 16 -9.73 -1.48 3.20
N SER A 17 -9.04 -2.53 2.77
CA SER A 17 -8.70 -2.75 1.36
C SER A 17 -9.91 -2.94 0.45
N GLY A 18 -11.10 -3.20 1.00
CA GLY A 18 -12.31 -3.51 0.23
C GLY A 18 -12.17 -4.74 -0.67
N ASN A 19 -11.19 -5.60 -0.37
CA ASN A 19 -10.99 -6.88 -1.02
C ASN A 19 -11.28 -8.00 -0.01
N HIS A 20 -12.24 -8.86 -0.33
CA HIS A 20 -12.68 -9.95 0.54
C HIS A 20 -11.89 -11.26 0.33
N LYS A 21 -10.90 -11.28 -0.58
CA LYS A 21 -10.02 -12.43 -0.75
C LYS A 21 -9.02 -12.49 0.41
N ASP A 22 -8.92 -13.68 1.00
CA ASP A 22 -7.96 -13.94 2.06
C ASP A 22 -6.57 -14.23 1.47
N TYR A 23 -5.74 -13.19 1.42
CA TYR A 23 -4.33 -13.32 1.05
C TYR A 23 -3.48 -13.51 2.30
N ARG A 24 -2.60 -14.51 2.28
CA ARG A 24 -1.64 -14.74 3.36
C ARG A 24 -0.69 -13.56 3.51
N VAL A 25 -0.36 -13.21 4.75
CA VAL A 25 0.76 -12.31 5.04
C VAL A 25 2.05 -12.99 4.61
N THR A 26 2.85 -12.30 3.80
CA THR A 26 4.13 -12.83 3.29
C THR A 26 5.33 -12.10 3.86
N ALA A 27 5.16 -10.85 4.29
CA ALA A 27 6.22 -10.04 4.89
C ALA A 27 5.63 -8.84 5.64
N THR A 28 6.39 -8.35 6.61
CA THR A 28 6.20 -7.03 7.22
C THR A 28 7.55 -6.32 7.21
N GLU A 29 7.64 -5.18 6.54
CA GLU A 29 8.90 -4.44 6.36
C GLU A 29 8.70 -2.95 6.56
N LYS A 30 9.80 -2.20 6.75
CA LYS A 30 9.76 -0.74 6.80
C LYS A 30 9.86 -0.14 5.38
N VAL A 31 9.00 0.82 5.08
CA VAL A 31 9.05 1.70 3.90
C VAL A 31 9.08 3.13 4.41
N ASN A 32 10.22 3.82 4.23
CA ASN A 32 10.46 5.16 4.78
C ASN A 32 10.09 5.28 6.27
N GLY A 33 10.51 4.29 7.08
CA GLY A 33 10.21 4.23 8.52
C GLY A 33 8.82 3.69 8.87
N THR A 34 7.86 3.71 7.93
CA THR A 34 6.50 3.17 8.12
C THR A 34 6.51 1.65 8.04
N LYS A 35 5.92 0.97 9.02
CA LYS A 35 5.77 -0.50 9.00
C LYS A 35 4.62 -0.90 8.08
N VAL A 36 4.93 -1.62 7.02
CA VAL A 36 3.99 -2.07 5.99
C VAL A 36 3.89 -3.60 6.01
N THR A 37 2.66 -4.11 6.01
CA THR A 37 2.37 -5.54 5.88
C THR A 37 1.98 -5.86 4.44
N PHE A 38 2.62 -6.86 3.84
CA PHE A 38 2.39 -7.30 2.47
C PHE A 38 1.71 -8.67 2.46
N LYS A 39 0.60 -8.78 1.72
CA LYS A 39 -0.15 -10.03 1.53
C LYS A 39 -0.15 -10.46 0.07
N GLY A 40 -0.02 -11.77 -0.15
CA GLY A 40 0.03 -12.38 -1.47
C GLY A 40 0.66 -13.77 -1.45
N GLY A 41 1.46 -14.09 -2.47
CA GLY A 41 2.11 -15.38 -2.64
C GLY A 41 3.17 -15.30 -3.74
N GLU A 42 4.09 -16.28 -3.81
CA GLU A 42 5.11 -16.37 -4.89
C GLU A 42 5.93 -15.08 -5.11
N LYS A 43 6.27 -14.37 -4.02
CA LYS A 43 6.97 -13.06 -4.06
C LYS A 43 6.17 -11.92 -4.70
N MET A 44 4.89 -12.15 -4.98
CA MET A 44 3.94 -11.21 -5.54
C MET A 44 3.01 -10.66 -4.43
N VAL A 45 2.69 -9.37 -4.53
CA VAL A 45 1.89 -8.60 -3.58
C VAL A 45 0.56 -8.24 -4.24
N TYR A 46 -0.53 -8.68 -3.61
CA TYR A 46 -1.89 -8.28 -3.97
C TYR A 46 -2.40 -7.17 -3.07
N LEU A 47 -2.07 -7.22 -1.78
CA LEU A 47 -2.48 -6.24 -0.79
C LEU A 47 -1.28 -5.75 0.01
N ALA A 48 -1.26 -4.46 0.29
CA ALA A 48 -0.39 -3.85 1.28
C ALA A 48 -1.22 -3.03 2.26
N GLY A 49 -0.89 -3.09 3.55
CA GLY A 49 -1.56 -2.31 4.59
C GLY A 49 -0.58 -1.72 5.59
N TRP A 50 -0.85 -0.51 6.05
CA TRP A 50 -0.06 0.16 7.09
C TRP A 50 -0.92 1.15 7.88
N THR A 51 -0.41 1.55 9.03
CA THR A 51 -1.00 2.61 9.87
C THR A 51 0.00 3.75 9.96
N LYS A 52 -0.46 4.98 9.75
CA LYS A 52 0.33 6.21 9.89
C LYS A 52 -0.57 7.33 10.39
N ASP A 53 -0.10 8.10 11.37
CA ASP A 53 -0.78 9.29 11.89
C ASP A 53 -2.27 9.05 12.28
N GLY A 54 -2.55 7.89 12.87
CA GLY A 54 -3.92 7.50 13.29
C GLY A 54 -4.83 7.02 12.14
N GLN A 55 -4.34 7.01 10.90
CA GLN A 55 -5.06 6.53 9.73
C GLN A 55 -4.59 5.12 9.34
N ASN A 56 -5.54 4.27 8.95
CA ASN A 56 -5.26 3.02 8.29
C ASN A 56 -5.25 3.23 6.79
N HIS A 57 -4.29 2.58 6.15
CA HIS A 57 -4.07 2.65 4.72
C HIS A 57 -4.09 1.23 4.16
N ALA A 58 -4.70 1.07 2.99
CA ALA A 58 -4.66 -0.17 2.25
C ALA A 58 -4.49 0.10 0.75
N MET A 59 -3.64 -0.70 0.11
CA MET A 59 -3.39 -0.66 -1.32
C MET A 59 -3.63 -2.04 -1.92
N TYR A 60 -4.52 -2.12 -2.91
CA TYR A 60 -4.85 -3.33 -3.65
C TYR A 60 -4.35 -3.23 -5.09
N PHE A 61 -3.65 -4.27 -5.53
CA PHE A 61 -3.16 -4.44 -6.90
C PHE A 61 -4.00 -5.50 -7.60
N GLU A 62 -4.82 -5.12 -8.60
CA GLU A 62 -5.63 -6.08 -9.37
C GLU A 62 -4.76 -7.08 -10.15
N ARG A 63 -3.61 -6.60 -10.65
CA ARG A 63 -2.51 -7.43 -11.09
C ARG A 63 -1.40 -7.28 -10.07
N PRO A 64 -0.98 -8.36 -9.39
CA PRO A 64 -0.03 -8.23 -8.30
C PRO A 64 1.31 -7.74 -8.84
N VAL A 65 2.07 -7.10 -7.96
CA VAL A 65 3.41 -6.59 -8.26
C VAL A 65 4.43 -7.30 -7.37
N ASN A 66 5.71 -7.29 -7.77
CA ASN A 66 6.75 -7.76 -6.86
C ASN A 66 6.89 -6.82 -5.65
N ARG A 67 7.62 -7.27 -4.63
CA ARG A 67 7.75 -6.53 -3.36
C ARG A 67 8.45 -5.18 -3.52
N ASP A 68 9.50 -5.10 -4.33
CA ASP A 68 10.25 -3.84 -4.52
C ASP A 68 9.39 -2.77 -5.20
N MET A 69 8.60 -3.17 -6.20
CA MET A 69 7.64 -2.29 -6.84
C MET A 69 6.55 -1.83 -5.86
N ALA A 70 6.02 -2.72 -5.02
CA ALA A 70 5.06 -2.34 -3.99
C ALA A 70 5.66 -1.31 -3.02
N LYS A 71 6.92 -1.52 -2.58
CA LYS A 71 7.63 -0.57 -1.70
C LYS A 71 7.84 0.78 -2.38
N ALA A 72 8.22 0.80 -3.66
CA ALA A 72 8.42 2.03 -4.43
C ALA A 72 7.12 2.83 -4.58
N ILE A 73 5.99 2.17 -4.89
CA ILE A 73 4.69 2.82 -4.99
C ILE A 73 4.28 3.38 -3.62
N ILE A 74 4.38 2.57 -2.56
CA ILE A 74 4.00 3.00 -1.21
C ILE A 74 4.86 4.17 -0.75
N ALA A 75 6.18 4.14 -0.96
CA ALA A 75 7.10 5.22 -0.62
C ALA A 75 6.66 6.59 -1.18
N ASN A 76 6.14 6.59 -2.42
CA ASN A 76 5.61 7.79 -3.09
C ASN A 76 4.18 8.19 -2.65
N THR A 77 3.49 7.36 -1.88
CA THR A 77 2.18 7.69 -1.29
C THR A 77 2.26 8.05 0.20
N VAL A 78 3.26 7.53 0.92
CA VAL A 78 3.48 7.78 2.36
C VAL A 78 4.34 9.01 2.63
N ALA A 79 5.09 9.47 1.65
CA ALA A 79 5.68 10.79 1.65
C ALA A 79 4.68 11.76 1.02
N PRO A 80 4.08 12.69 1.77
CA PRO A 80 3.75 13.96 1.16
C PRO A 80 5.10 14.61 0.85
N THR A 81 5.67 14.37 -0.33
CA THR A 81 6.38 15.48 -0.93
C THR A 81 5.32 16.55 -1.03
N ALA A 82 5.42 17.57 -0.16
CA ALA A 82 4.85 18.86 -0.45
C ALA A 82 5.03 19.05 -1.95
N HIS A 83 3.93 19.17 -2.68
CA HIS A 83 4.00 19.80 -3.97
C HIS A 83 4.63 21.15 -3.66
N THR A 84 5.94 21.30 -3.86
CA THR A 84 6.50 22.62 -4.12
C THR A 84 5.76 23.03 -5.36
N ALA A 85 4.69 23.81 -5.15
CA ALA A 85 3.97 24.46 -6.22
C ALA A 85 5.05 25.11 -7.09
N TYR A 86 5.06 24.77 -8.37
CA TYR A 86 5.95 25.40 -9.34
C TYR A 86 5.73 26.91 -9.19
N THR A 87 6.70 27.60 -8.59
CA THR A 87 6.69 29.05 -8.49
C THR A 87 7.26 29.54 -9.82
N LYS A 88 6.42 30.25 -10.57
CA LYS A 88 6.79 30.81 -11.87
C LYS A 88 7.76 31.97 -11.69
#